data_AF-A0A8T4SWL5-F1
#
_entry.id   AF-A0A8T4SWL5-F1
#
_cell.length_a   1.000
_cell.length_b   1.000
_cell.length_c   1.000
_cell.angle_alpha   90.00
_cell.angle_beta   90.00
_cell.angle_gamma   90.00
#
_symmetry.space_group_name_H-M   'P 1'
#
loop_
_entity.id
_entity.type
_entity.pdbx_description
1 polymer ?
#
loop_
_entity_poly.entity_id
_entity_poly.type
_entity_poly.pdbx_seq_one_letter_code
_entity_poly.pdbx_strand_id
1 'polypeptide(L)'
;MVSVILIICLLITFIISFLLIIWWIPQAKRAGLVGKDMHKAQERFVAEIGGFPVLIGFLFGALLFVGIRTFLFRDDSFLLEILAVCATLLLV
;
A
#
# COMPACT_ATOMS: atom_id res chain seq x y z
N MET A 1 2.69 21.18 12.35
CA MET A 1 1.67 20.18 12.72
C MET A 1 1.38 19.21 11.57
N VAL A 2 1.14 19.69 10.35
CA VAL A 2 0.92 18.83 9.16
C VAL A 2 2.04 17.79 8.96
N SER A 3 3.30 18.20 9.13
CA SER A 3 4.46 17.30 8.97
C SER A 3 4.46 16.13 9.95
N VAL A 4 3.97 16.32 11.19
CA VAL A 4 3.91 15.26 12.20
C VAL A 4 2.84 14.23 11.85
N ILE A 5 1.65 14.70 11.45
CA ILE A 5 0.55 13.84 11.01
C ILE A 5 0.96 13.01 9.80
N LEU A 6 1.66 13.63 8.85
CA LEU A 6 2.15 12.96 7.65
C LEU A 6 3.16 11.86 8.01
N ILE A 7 4.11 12.13 8.91
CA ILE A 7 5.06 11.11 9.39
C ILE A 7 4.33 9.95 10.08
N ILE A 8 3.33 10.24 10.92
CA ILE A 8 2.52 9.21 11.59
C ILE A 8 1.77 8.37 10.56
N CYS A 9 1.10 9.00 9.58
CA CYS A 9 0.39 8.29 8.53
C CYS A 9 1.35 7.43 7.70
N LEU A 10 2.56 7.94 7.40
CA LEU A 10 3.57 7.21 6.65
C LEU A 10 4.08 5.98 7.42
N LEU A 11 4.34 6.10 8.73
CA LEU A 11 4.70 4.97 9.58
C LEU A 11 3.58 3.92 9.64
N ILE A 12 2.33 4.34 9.81
CA ILE A 12 1.17 3.45 9.80
C ILE A 12 1.04 2.73 8.44
N THR A 13 1.19 3.48 7.35
CA THR A 13 1.14 2.96 5.97
C THR A 13 2.22 1.91 5.74
N PHE A 14 3.45 2.18 6.18
CA PHE A 14 4.56 1.23 6.10
C PHE A 14 4.27 -0.05 6.89
N ILE A 15 3.82 0.07 8.13
CA ILE A 15 3.51 -1.09 8.99
C ILE A 15 2.42 -1.94 8.35
N ILE A 16 1.34 -1.31 7.88
CA ILE A 16 0.23 -2.03 7.23
C ILE A 16 0.70 -2.71 5.95
N SER A 17 1.45 -2.02 5.10
CA SER A 17 1.99 -2.59 3.86
C SER A 17 2.90 -3.80 4.15
N PHE A 18 3.75 -3.68 5.18
CA PHE A 18 4.65 -4.75 5.60
C PHE A 18 3.88 -5.98 6.13
N LEU A 19 2.87 -5.77 6.98
CA LEU A 19 2.01 -6.84 7.47
C LEU A 19 1.21 -7.51 6.35
N LEU A 20 0.70 -6.72 5.40
CA LEU A 20 -0.01 -7.23 4.22
C LEU A 20 0.92 -8.06 3.33
N ILE A 21 2.19 -7.68 3.17
CA ILE A 21 3.17 -8.50 2.42
C ILE A 21 3.42 -9.84 3.12
N ILE A 22 3.63 -9.83 4.44
CA ILE A 22 3.83 -11.07 5.22
C ILE A 22 2.62 -11.99 5.06
N TRP A 23 1.42 -11.44 5.09
CA TRP A 23 0.19 -12.18 4.86
C TRP A 23 0.01 -12.62 3.41
N TRP A 24 0.39 -11.80 2.43
CA TRP A 24 0.19 -12.05 1.00
C TRP A 24 1.04 -13.22 0.47
N ILE A 25 2.31 -13.29 0.86
CA ILE A 25 3.25 -14.31 0.37
C ILE A 25 2.69 -15.75 0.48
N PRO A 26 2.16 -16.23 1.62
CA PRO A 26 1.57 -17.56 1.69
C PRO A 26 0.26 -17.69 0.90
N GLN A 27 -0.55 -16.64 0.78
CA GLN A 27 -1.80 -16.70 0.00
C GLN A 27 -1.53 -16.79 -1.50
N ALA A 28 -0.59 -16.00 -2.01
CA ALA A 28 -0.14 -16.08 -3.40
C ALA A 28 0.37 -17.48 -3.73
N LYS A 29 1.17 -18.08 -2.85
CA LYS A 29 1.62 -19.48 -3.00
C LYS A 29 0.47 -20.48 -3.04
N ARG A 30 -0.53 -20.33 -2.17
CA ARG A 30 -1.71 -21.21 -2.13
C ARG A 30 -2.59 -21.06 -3.38
N ALA A 31 -2.67 -19.84 -3.92
CA ALA A 31 -3.42 -19.54 -5.14
C ALA A 31 -2.65 -19.92 -6.43
N GLY A 32 -1.44 -20.46 -6.33
CA GLY A 32 -0.59 -20.75 -7.49
C GLY A 32 -0.02 -19.51 -8.19
N LEU A 33 -0.14 -18.32 -7.56
CA LEU A 33 0.41 -17.05 -8.04
C LEU A 33 1.91 -16.97 -7.70
N VAL A 34 2.69 -17.86 -8.32
CA VAL A 34 4.13 -17.98 -8.10
C VAL A 34 4.90 -18.00 -9.42
N GLY A 35 6.06 -17.36 -9.40
CA GLY A 35 6.98 -17.26 -10.52
C GLY A 35 8.33 -17.85 -10.17
N LYS A 36 9.03 -18.40 -11.17
CA LYS A 36 10.40 -18.89 -10.99
C LYS A 36 11.34 -17.67 -10.91
N ASP A 37 12.19 -17.64 -9.89
CA ASP A 37 13.24 -16.64 -9.74
C ASP A 37 14.34 -16.89 -10.80
N MET A 38 14.26 -16.15 -11.92
CA MET A 38 15.14 -16.31 -13.09
C MET A 38 16.62 -16.10 -12.79
N HIS A 39 16.95 -15.40 -11.70
CA HIS A 39 18.33 -15.04 -11.36
C HIS A 39 18.97 -15.99 -10.35
N LYS A 40 18.29 -17.06 -9.93
CA LYS A 40 18.83 -18.06 -9.01
C LYS A 40 19.04 -19.39 -9.71
N ALA A 41 20.21 -19.98 -9.50
CA ALA A 41 20.56 -21.30 -10.06
C ALA A 41 19.62 -22.42 -9.58
N GLN A 42 19.08 -22.26 -8.37
CA GLN A 42 18.05 -23.15 -7.84
C GLN A 42 16.68 -22.75 -8.37
N GLU A 43 15.87 -23.74 -8.76
CA GLU A 43 14.48 -23.53 -9.13
C GLU A 43 13.64 -23.11 -7.91
N ARG A 44 13.71 -21.83 -7.58
CA ARG A 44 12.97 -21.24 -6.47
C ARG A 44 11.75 -20.49 -7.00
N PHE A 45 10.57 -20.96 -6.62
CA PHE A 45 9.32 -20.26 -6.87
C PHE A 45 9.03 -19.23 -5.77
N VAL A 46 8.74 -17.99 -6.17
CA VAL A 46 8.43 -16.86 -5.28
C VAL A 46 7.04 -16.33 -5.57
N ALA A 47 6.39 -15.75 -4.56
CA ALA A 47 5.08 -15.13 -4.72
C ALA A 47 5.17 -13.96 -5.71
N GLU A 48 4.24 -13.92 -6.67
CA GLU A 48 4.10 -12.80 -7.61
C GLU A 48 3.04 -11.81 -7.13
N ILE A 49 2.80 -10.76 -7.93
CA ILE A 49 1.78 -9.74 -7.66
C ILE A 49 2.02 -9.03 -6.32
N GLY A 50 3.30 -8.79 -5.99
CA GLY A 50 3.69 -8.08 -4.76
C GLY A 50 3.22 -6.62 -4.70
N GLY A 51 2.84 -6.03 -5.85
CA GLY A 51 2.22 -4.70 -5.90
C GLY A 51 0.84 -4.63 -5.25
N PHE A 52 0.08 -5.73 -5.23
CA PHE A 52 -1.27 -5.77 -4.65
C PHE A 52 -1.33 -5.39 -3.16
N PRO A 53 -0.56 -6.04 -2.25
CA PRO A 53 -0.54 -5.63 -0.84
C PRO A 53 0.00 -4.20 -0.63
N VAL A 54 0.91 -3.73 -1.49
CA VAL A 54 1.45 -2.36 -1.44
C VAL A 54 0.39 -1.33 -1.83
N LEU A 55 -0.38 -1.60 -2.88
CA LEU A 55 -1.48 -0.74 -3.33
C LEU A 55 -2.54 -0.58 -2.24
N ILE A 56 -2.94 -1.69 -1.60
CA ILE A 56 -3.89 -1.66 -0.47
C ILE A 56 -3.33 -0.82 0.68
N GLY A 57 -2.05 -1.01 1.02
CA GLY A 57 -1.38 -0.22 2.05
C GLY A 57 -1.37 1.28 1.73
N PHE A 58 -1.01 1.64 0.50
CA PHE A 58 -1.04 3.03 0.02
C PHE A 58 -2.44 3.64 0.12
N LEU A 59 -3.47 2.95 -0.38
CA LEU A 59 -4.85 3.45 -0.35
C LEU A 59 -5.32 3.68 1.08
N PHE A 60 -5.00 2.75 1.99
CA PHE A 60 -5.30 2.91 3.40
C PHE A 60 -4.61 4.16 3.97
N GLY A 61 -3.32 4.35 3.70
CA GLY A 61 -2.54 5.49 4.15
C GLY A 61 -3.07 6.84 3.65
N ALA A 62 -3.35 6.92 2.35
CA ALA A 62 -3.87 8.11 1.70
C ALA A 62 -5.25 8.48 2.26
N LEU A 63 -6.16 7.51 2.40
CA LEU A 63 -7.49 7.73 2.95
C LEU A 63 -7.45 8.04 4.45
N LEU A 64 -6.52 7.45 5.21
CA LEU A 64 -6.31 7.79 6.62
C LEU A 64 -5.87 9.24 6.77
N PHE A 65 -4.90 9.69 5.95
CA PHE A 65 -4.43 11.07 5.97
C PHE A 65 -5.55 12.05 5.62
N VAL A 66 -6.31 11.75 4.56
CA VAL A 66 -7.50 12.52 4.17
C VAL A 66 -8.52 12.56 5.32
N GLY A 67 -8.85 11.41 5.91
CA GLY A 67 -9.81 11.34 7.01
C GLY A 67 -9.40 12.18 8.22
N ILE A 68 -8.13 12.08 8.65
CA ILE A 68 -7.61 12.90 9.75
C ILE A 68 -7.72 14.40 9.40
N ARG A 69 -7.27 14.79 8.21
CA ARG A 69 -7.27 16.20 7.77
C ARG A 69 -8.67 16.78 7.67
N THR A 70 -9.58 16.08 7.01
CA THR A 70 -10.94 16.54 6.76
C THR A 70 -11.78 16.53 8.04
N PHE A 71 -11.75 15.45 8.82
CA PHE A 71 -12.67 15.30 9.96
C PHE A 71 -12.13 15.87 11.27
N LEU A 72 -10.81 15.82 11.53
CA LEU A 72 -10.24 16.37 12.77
C LEU A 72 -9.77 17.82 12.61
N PHE A 73 -9.12 18.14 11.48
CA PHE A 73 -8.55 19.47 11.25
C PHE A 73 -9.42 20.41 10.42
N ARG A 74 -10.50 19.90 9.80
CA ARG A 74 -11.40 20.67 8.91
C ARG A 74 -10.65 21.38 7.79
N ASP A 75 -9.60 20.73 7.28
CA ASP A 75 -8.76 21.23 6.19
C ASP A 75 -8.92 20.30 4.98
N ASP A 76 -9.38 20.88 3.86
CA ASP A 76 -9.64 20.23 2.58
C ASP A 76 -8.52 20.44 1.55
N SER A 77 -7.42 21.11 1.92
CA SER A 77 -6.29 21.30 1.02
C SER A 77 -5.72 19.95 0.58
N PHE A 78 -5.40 19.84 -0.70
CA PHE A 78 -4.87 18.65 -1.38
C PHE A 78 -5.83 17.46 -1.51
N LEU A 79 -7.10 17.60 -1.12
CA LEU A 79 -8.09 16.53 -1.19
C LEU A 79 -8.25 16.03 -2.63
N LEU A 80 -8.42 16.95 -3.58
CA LEU A 80 -8.66 16.62 -4.99
C LEU A 80 -7.46 15.89 -5.59
N GLU A 81 -6.26 16.37 -5.31
CA GLU A 81 -5.00 15.82 -5.78
C GLU A 81 -4.78 14.40 -5.24
N ILE A 82 -5.01 14.18 -3.94
CA ILE A 82 -4.87 12.86 -3.34
C ILE A 82 -5.89 11.88 -3.93
N LEU A 83 -7.14 12.30 -4.09
CA LEU A 83 -8.17 11.46 -4.70
C LEU A 83 -7.88 11.15 -6.18
N ALA A 84 -7.33 12.11 -6.93
CA ALA A 84 -6.91 11.89 -8.31
C ALA A 84 -5.76 10.87 -8.40
N VAL A 85 -4.79 10.93 -7.49
CA VAL A 85 -3.71 9.94 -7.38
C VAL A 85 -4.27 8.55 -7.05
N CYS A 86 -5.19 8.46 -6.09
CA CYS A 86 -5.86 7.20 -5.76
C CYS A 86 -6.61 6.61 -6.97
N ALA A 87 -7.35 7.44 -7.71
CA ALA A 87 -8.05 7.00 -8.92
C ALA A 87 -7.08 6.49 -9.99
N THR A 88 -5.97 7.21 -10.21
CA THR A 88 -4.94 6.81 -11.19
C THR A 88 -4.32 5.46 -10.82
N LEU A 89 -4.00 5.25 -9.54
CA LEU A 89 -3.40 4.00 -9.06
C LEU A 89 -4.37 2.81 -9.09
N LEU A 90 -5.68 3.06 -9.04
CA LEU A 90 -6.71 2.02 -9.15
C LEU A 90 -7.06 1.65 -10.59
N LEU A 91 -6.75 2.53 -11.56
CA LEU A 91 -7.03 2.31 -12.98
C LEU A 91 -5.93 1.53 -13.71
N VAL A 92 -4.71 1.55 -13.19
CA VAL A 92 -3.54 0.84 -13.73
C VAL A 92 -3.49 -0.58 -13.18
#